data_AF-A0AA43HWH7-F1
#
_entry.id   AF-A0AA43HWH7-F1
#
_cell.length_a   1.000
_cell.length_b   1.000
_cell.length_c   1.000
_cell.angle_alpha   90.00
_cell.angle_beta   90.00
_cell.angle_gamma   90.00
#
_symmetry.space_group_name_H-M   'P 1'
#
loop_
_entity.id
_entity.type
_entity.pdbx_description
1 polymer ?
#
loop_
_entity_poly.entity_id
_entity_poly.type
_entity_poly.pdbx_seq_one_letter_code
_entity_poly.pdbx_strand_id
1 'polypeptide(L)'
;MKKIAVLSLFILITSNIFSTEIPLKEIKESVLSFLQKNGDCPEFYTLDNFPNEMITNPLNKNTIKEKEHGIYLIKNFLVHGYLHYLLVDNNGFSIIDMRESPQVNIVILLHFLEENENYTKNDVLFYIRNFVDTSERNEKNINRNSVIIND
;
A
#
# COMPACT_ATOMS: atom_id res chain seq x y z
N MET A 1 -29.80 40.50 -18.54
CA MET A 1 -28.43 40.28 -18.03
C MET A 1 -28.44 40.44 -16.52
N LYS A 2 -28.32 39.36 -15.74
CA LYS A 2 -28.09 39.31 -14.28
C LYS A 2 -28.19 37.85 -13.79
N LYS A 3 -27.25 36.98 -14.16
CA LYS A 3 -27.03 35.64 -13.56
C LYS A 3 -25.58 35.14 -13.79
N ILE A 4 -24.59 36.01 -13.64
CA ILE A 4 -23.17 35.62 -13.63
C ILE A 4 -22.52 36.35 -12.46
N ALA A 5 -22.80 35.91 -11.23
CA ALA A 5 -22.16 36.46 -10.04
C ALA A 5 -22.27 35.56 -8.79
N VAL A 6 -22.75 34.32 -8.90
CA VAL A 6 -22.94 33.44 -7.72
C VAL A 6 -22.17 32.11 -7.86
N LEU A 7 -21.49 31.88 -8.99
CA LEU A 7 -20.52 30.78 -9.12
C LEU A 7 -19.10 31.24 -8.78
N SER A 8 -18.99 32.21 -7.88
CA SER A 8 -17.83 32.40 -6.99
C SER A 8 -18.00 31.50 -5.75
N LEU A 9 -18.64 30.33 -5.96
CA LEU A 9 -19.06 29.39 -4.94
C LEU A 9 -17.80 28.71 -4.41
N PHE A 10 -17.43 29.14 -3.21
CA PHE A 10 -16.35 28.60 -2.38
C PHE A 10 -14.94 28.90 -2.93
N ILE A 11 -14.36 30.06 -2.58
CA ILE A 11 -13.46 30.14 -1.42
C ILE A 11 -12.30 29.13 -1.66
N LEU A 12 -11.20 29.45 -2.33
CA LEU A 12 -10.13 30.34 -1.82
C LEU A 12 -9.96 30.29 -0.29
N ILE A 13 -10.01 29.09 0.29
CA ILE A 13 -9.48 28.76 1.62
C ILE A 13 -8.66 27.49 1.45
N THR A 14 -7.35 27.70 1.46
CA THR A 14 -6.31 26.87 2.10
C THR A 14 -6.15 25.46 1.52
N SER A 15 -5.05 25.10 0.89
CA SER A 15 -3.68 25.59 1.05
C SER A 15 -2.95 25.21 -0.25
N ASN A 16 -1.91 25.94 -0.66
CA ASN A 16 -0.58 25.33 -0.61
C ASN A 16 -0.51 24.24 0.47
N ILE A 17 -1.02 23.05 0.20
CA ILE A 17 -0.62 21.87 0.93
C ILE A 17 0.82 21.72 0.46
N PHE A 18 1.72 22.43 1.13
CA PHE A 18 3.05 21.91 1.35
C PHE A 18 2.81 20.45 1.64
N SER A 19 3.37 19.57 0.81
CA SER A 19 3.46 18.15 1.10
C SER A 19 4.03 18.06 2.52
N THR A 20 3.13 17.97 3.51
CA THR A 20 3.51 17.78 4.89
C THR A 20 3.86 16.34 4.93
N GLU A 21 5.15 16.03 5.11
CA GLU A 21 5.65 14.67 5.27
C GLU A 21 4.64 13.86 6.09
N ILE A 22 4.07 12.81 5.50
CA ILE A 22 3.10 11.97 6.20
C ILE A 22 3.85 11.35 7.38
N PRO A 23 3.41 11.57 8.62
CA PRO A 23 4.10 11.01 9.77
C PRO A 23 4.15 9.49 9.64
N LEU A 24 5.35 8.90 9.74
CA LEU A 24 5.55 7.44 9.73
C LEU A 24 4.62 6.71 10.73
N LYS A 25 4.26 7.41 11.81
CA LYS A 25 3.27 6.95 12.80
C LYS A 25 1.90 6.67 12.17
N GLU A 26 1.37 7.58 11.35
CA GLU A 26 0.05 7.46 10.72
C GLU A 26 0.01 6.30 9.72
N ILE A 27 1.10 6.11 8.97
CA ILE A 27 1.26 4.97 8.05
C ILE A 27 1.21 3.66 8.84
N LYS A 28 1.97 3.55 9.94
CA LYS A 28 2.00 2.36 10.80
C LYS A 28 0.64 2.06 11.43
N GLU A 29 -0.04 3.07 11.96
CA GLU A 29 -1.38 2.91 12.55
C GLU A 29 -2.38 2.40 11.51
N SER A 30 -2.31 2.92 10.29
CA SER A 30 -3.19 2.52 9.19
C SER A 30 -2.90 1.09 8.71
N VAL A 31 -1.63 0.71 8.60
CA VAL A 31 -1.23 -0.67 8.26
C VAL A 31 -1.65 -1.64 9.35
N LEU A 32 -1.43 -1.32 10.64
CA LEU A 32 -1.84 -2.18 11.75
C LEU A 32 -3.35 -2.39 11.76
N SER A 33 -4.13 -1.30 11.64
CA SER A 33 -5.60 -1.35 11.58
C SER A 33 -6.09 -2.18 10.40
N PHE A 34 -5.47 -2.01 9.22
CA PHE A 34 -5.77 -2.81 8.03
C PHE A 34 -5.52 -4.31 8.26
N LEU A 35 -4.35 -4.68 8.77
CA LEU A 35 -3.99 -6.08 9.01
C LEU A 35 -4.89 -6.72 10.08
N GLN A 36 -5.24 -6.00 11.14
CA GLN A 36 -6.16 -6.49 12.17
C GLN A 36 -7.57 -6.70 11.62
N LYS A 37 -8.09 -5.73 10.86
CA LYS A 37 -9.41 -5.84 10.21
C LYS A 37 -9.49 -7.06 9.28
N ASN A 38 -8.40 -7.36 8.58
CA ASN A 38 -8.33 -8.51 7.68
C ASN A 38 -7.97 -9.82 8.40
N GLY A 39 -7.61 -9.79 9.69
CA GLY A 39 -7.19 -10.97 10.43
C GLY A 39 -5.81 -11.48 9.99
N ASP A 40 -4.95 -10.62 9.45
CA ASP A 40 -3.55 -10.92 9.12
C ASP A 40 -2.57 -10.51 10.26
N CYS A 41 -3.10 -9.89 11.31
CA CYS A 41 -2.42 -9.51 12.54
C CYS A 41 -3.34 -9.73 13.75
N PRO A 42 -2.85 -10.32 14.86
CA PRO A 42 -3.65 -10.45 16.08
C PRO A 42 -4.08 -9.09 16.68
N GLU A 43 -5.27 -9.04 17.26
CA GLU A 43 -5.83 -7.82 17.84
C GLU A 43 -5.02 -7.24 19.01
N PHE A 44 -4.24 -8.08 19.71
CA PHE A 44 -3.41 -7.64 20.82
C PHE A 44 -2.13 -6.90 20.39
N TYR A 45 -1.78 -6.89 19.09
CA TYR A 45 -0.67 -6.08 18.61
C TYR A 45 -1.01 -4.60 18.73
N THR A 46 -0.10 -3.85 19.32
CA THR A 46 -0.15 -2.39 19.41
C THR A 46 0.94 -1.79 18.55
N LEU A 47 0.87 -0.47 18.32
CA LEU A 47 1.89 0.26 17.57
C LEU A 47 3.30 0.09 18.17
N ASP A 48 3.41 0.00 19.49
CA ASP A 48 4.70 -0.17 20.21
C ASP A 48 5.35 -1.52 19.92
N ASN A 49 4.54 -2.54 19.62
CA ASN A 49 4.98 -3.89 19.28
C ASN A 49 4.94 -4.15 17.76
N PHE A 50 4.55 -3.15 16.96
CA PHE A 50 4.51 -3.23 15.51
C PHE A 50 5.93 -3.02 14.96
N PRO A 51 6.58 -4.04 14.37
CA PRO A 51 7.97 -3.94 13.97
C PRO A 51 8.17 -2.82 12.95
N ASN A 52 9.15 -1.94 13.20
CA ASN A 52 9.53 -0.92 12.23
C ASN A 52 9.88 -1.56 10.87
N GLU A 53 10.51 -2.73 10.92
CA GLU A 53 10.90 -3.58 9.79
C GLU A 53 9.74 -4.05 8.89
N MET A 54 8.48 -3.91 9.35
CA MET A 54 7.30 -4.23 8.53
C MET A 54 7.02 -3.21 7.42
N ILE A 55 7.47 -1.98 7.61
CA ILE A 55 7.32 -0.89 6.63
C ILE A 55 8.68 -0.47 6.08
N THR A 56 9.79 -1.04 6.56
CA THR A 56 11.14 -0.52 6.24
C THR A 56 12.03 -1.47 5.45
N ASN A 57 11.45 -2.32 4.61
CA ASN A 57 12.18 -2.93 3.51
C ASN A 57 11.45 -2.62 2.21
N PRO A 58 11.73 -1.46 1.57
CA PRO A 58 11.21 -1.20 0.24
C PRO A 58 11.59 -2.36 -0.66
N LEU A 59 10.74 -2.68 -1.63
CA LEU A 59 10.97 -3.81 -2.52
C LEU A 59 12.22 -3.64 -3.43
N ASN A 60 13.01 -2.55 -3.30
CA ASN A 60 14.12 -2.26 -4.20
C ASN A 60 15.54 -2.49 -3.67
N LYS A 61 16.38 -2.90 -4.63
CA LYS A 61 17.85 -2.98 -4.60
C LYS A 61 18.37 -1.58 -4.99
N ASN A 62 18.98 -0.89 -4.03
CA ASN A 62 19.65 0.42 -4.18
C ASN A 62 18.70 1.61 -4.39
N THR A 63 18.97 2.68 -3.64
CA THR A 63 18.20 3.92 -3.49
C THR A 63 16.82 3.70 -2.88
N ILE A 64 16.57 4.18 -1.68
CA ILE A 64 16.24 5.60 -1.45
C ILE A 64 16.67 6.01 -0.03
N LYS A 65 17.23 7.22 0.09
CA LYS A 65 17.51 7.85 1.40
C LYS A 65 16.21 7.95 2.19
N GLU A 66 16.30 7.94 3.51
CA GLU A 66 15.17 8.19 4.41
C GLU A 66 14.24 9.28 3.82
N LYS A 67 12.98 8.90 3.50
CA LYS A 67 11.80 9.76 3.18
C LYS A 67 11.32 9.94 1.72
N GLU A 68 11.71 9.15 0.71
CA GLU A 68 11.15 9.32 -0.65
C GLU A 68 10.29 8.13 -1.10
N HIS A 69 9.38 8.38 -2.05
CA HIS A 69 8.34 7.49 -2.55
C HIS A 69 8.76 6.02 -2.68
N GLY A 70 7.84 5.09 -2.42
CA GLY A 70 8.20 3.69 -2.54
C GLY A 70 7.04 2.72 -2.50
N ILE A 71 7.35 1.51 -2.92
CA ILE A 71 6.47 0.34 -2.89
C ILE A 71 7.06 -0.64 -1.88
N TYR A 72 6.26 -0.99 -0.89
CA TYR A 72 6.66 -1.81 0.24
C TYR A 72 5.78 -3.05 0.31
N LEU A 73 6.39 -4.19 0.67
CA LEU A 73 5.65 -5.41 0.92
C LEU A 73 5.29 -5.49 2.41
N ILE A 74 3.99 -5.50 2.71
CA ILE A 74 3.47 -5.70 4.05
C ILE A 74 3.38 -7.20 4.30
N LYS A 75 4.15 -7.70 5.27
CA LYS A 75 4.09 -9.10 5.70
C LYS A 75 2.91 -9.32 6.65
N ASN A 76 2.30 -10.50 6.60
CA ASN A 76 1.38 -10.95 7.64
C ASN A 76 2.14 -11.49 8.87
N PHE A 77 1.42 -11.63 9.99
CA PHE A 77 1.91 -12.22 11.24
C PHE A 77 1.36 -13.61 11.52
N LEU A 78 0.48 -14.11 10.64
CA LEU A 78 -0.18 -15.40 10.80
C LEU A 78 0.30 -16.36 9.72
N VAL A 79 0.40 -17.64 10.07
CA VAL A 79 0.85 -18.72 9.16
C VAL A 79 0.10 -18.73 7.82
N HIS A 80 -1.13 -18.22 7.80
CA HIS A 80 -2.03 -18.21 6.66
C HIS A 80 -2.42 -16.81 6.17
N GLY A 81 -1.72 -15.77 6.64
CA GLY A 81 -2.07 -14.42 6.24
C GLY A 81 -1.67 -14.10 4.80
N TYR A 82 -2.24 -13.03 4.27
CA TYR A 82 -1.92 -12.51 2.95
C TYR A 82 -0.72 -11.57 3.00
N LEU A 83 0.03 -11.51 1.91
CA LEU A 83 1.00 -10.44 1.67
C LEU A 83 0.29 -9.31 0.94
N HIS A 84 0.51 -8.06 1.37
CA HIS A 84 -0.12 -6.87 0.79
C HIS A 84 0.95 -5.87 0.34
N TYR A 85 0.55 -4.86 -0.44
CA TYR A 85 1.46 -3.76 -0.79
C TYR A 85 1.05 -2.47 -0.09
N LEU A 86 2.04 -1.70 0.32
CA LEU A 86 1.90 -0.30 0.70
C LEU A 86 2.59 0.55 -0.37
N LEU A 87 1.84 1.48 -0.95
CA LEU A 87 2.33 2.48 -1.89
C LEU A 87 2.43 3.81 -1.14
N VAL A 88 3.58 4.48 -1.21
CA VAL A 88 3.81 5.77 -0.54
C VAL A 88 4.35 6.77 -1.56
N ASP A 89 3.75 7.95 -1.63
CA ASP A 89 4.24 9.07 -2.44
C ASP A 89 4.08 10.41 -1.69
N ASN A 90 4.34 11.52 -2.39
CA ASN A 90 4.20 12.88 -1.85
C ASN A 90 2.75 13.27 -1.55
N ASN A 91 1.77 12.57 -2.13
CA ASN A 91 0.35 12.87 -2.02
C ASN A 91 -0.33 12.06 -0.92
N GLY A 92 0.26 10.93 -0.51
CA GLY A 92 -0.43 9.99 0.35
C GLY A 92 0.30 8.67 0.54
N PHE A 93 -0.45 7.74 1.10
CA PHE A 93 -0.16 6.33 0.96
C PHE A 93 -1.46 5.58 0.64
N SER A 94 -1.33 4.42 0.03
CA SER A 94 -2.44 3.50 -0.23
C SER A 94 -2.00 2.06 0.02
N ILE A 95 -2.96 1.20 0.36
CA ILE A 95 -2.71 -0.22 0.60
C ILE A 95 -3.42 -1.01 -0.51
N ILE A 96 -2.68 -1.87 -1.20
CA ILE A 96 -3.27 -2.85 -2.12
C ILE A 96 -3.65 -4.09 -1.32
N ASP A 97 -4.95 -4.32 -1.18
CA ASP A 97 -5.46 -5.55 -0.58
C ASP A 97 -5.37 -6.71 -1.59
N MET A 98 -4.32 -7.52 -1.47
CA MET A 98 -4.08 -8.68 -2.32
C MET A 98 -5.07 -9.86 -2.13
N ARG A 99 -6.12 -9.69 -1.32
CA ARG A 99 -7.31 -10.58 -1.33
C ARG A 99 -8.25 -10.26 -2.49
N GLU A 100 -8.22 -9.03 -2.96
CA GLU A 100 -8.96 -8.60 -4.14
C GLU A 100 -8.37 -9.20 -5.42
N SER A 101 -9.16 -9.15 -6.50
CA SER A 101 -8.77 -9.66 -7.81
C SER A 101 -7.41 -9.10 -8.26
N PRO A 102 -6.47 -9.97 -8.71
CA PRO A 102 -5.17 -9.53 -9.23
C PRO A 102 -5.30 -8.52 -10.38
N GLN A 103 -6.37 -8.59 -11.17
CA GLN A 103 -6.65 -7.66 -12.26
C GLN A 103 -6.99 -6.25 -11.76
N VAL A 104 -7.68 -6.11 -10.63
CA VAL A 104 -7.95 -4.81 -10.00
C VAL A 104 -6.66 -4.25 -9.39
N ASN A 105 -5.95 -5.10 -8.66
CA ASN A 105 -4.76 -4.71 -7.92
C ASN A 105 -3.58 -4.31 -8.83
N ILE A 106 -3.41 -4.99 -9.97
CA ILE A 106 -2.36 -4.61 -10.94
C ILE A 106 -2.64 -3.23 -11.57
N VAL A 107 -3.91 -2.85 -11.75
CA VAL A 107 -4.27 -1.52 -12.28
C VAL A 107 -3.88 -0.43 -11.29
N ILE A 108 -4.11 -0.64 -10.00
CA ILE A 108 -3.71 0.31 -8.94
C ILE A 108 -2.18 0.47 -8.92
N LEU A 109 -1.44 -0.64 -8.99
CA LEU A 109 0.03 -0.62 -9.03
C LEU A 109 0.55 0.12 -10.26
N LEU A 110 0.00 -0.16 -11.45
CA LEU A 110 0.41 0.49 -12.69
C LEU A 110 0.13 1.99 -12.65
N HIS A 111 -1.05 2.39 -12.17
CA HIS A 111 -1.40 3.80 -12.02
C HIS A 111 -0.43 4.54 -11.11
N PHE A 112 -0.09 3.95 -9.95
CA PHE A 112 0.91 4.52 -9.05
C PHE A 112 2.29 4.67 -9.71
N LEU A 113 2.73 3.66 -10.48
CA LEU A 113 4.00 3.72 -11.20
C LEU A 113 3.99 4.79 -12.31
N GLU A 114 2.86 4.99 -12.99
CA GLU A 114 2.69 6.00 -14.04
C GLU A 114 2.69 7.44 -13.49
N GLU A 115 2.05 7.68 -12.34
CA GLU A 115 2.01 8.99 -11.70
C GLU A 115 3.36 9.40 -11.09
N ASN A 116 4.28 8.44 -10.90
CA ASN A 116 5.58 8.67 -10.29
C ASN A 116 6.71 8.62 -11.34
N GLU A 117 7.17 9.79 -11.79
CA GLU A 117 8.18 9.96 -12.86
C GLU A 117 9.56 9.32 -12.57
N ASN A 118 9.80 8.88 -11.33
CA ASN A 118 11.08 8.31 -10.90
C ASN A 118 11.27 6.83 -11.29
N TYR A 119 10.23 6.14 -11.78
CA TYR A 119 10.33 4.72 -12.13
C TYR A 119 10.77 4.50 -13.57
N THR A 120 11.88 3.79 -13.74
CA THR A 120 12.32 3.37 -15.08
C THR A 120 11.48 2.19 -15.57
N LYS A 121 11.55 1.90 -16.88
CA LYS A 121 10.94 0.68 -17.45
C LYS A 121 11.40 -0.60 -16.74
N ASN A 122 12.64 -0.67 -16.28
CA ASN A 122 13.14 -1.83 -15.56
C ASN A 122 12.51 -1.95 -14.17
N ASP A 123 12.28 -0.83 -13.50
CA ASP A 123 11.57 -0.81 -12.21
C ASP A 123 10.13 -1.28 -12.38
N VAL A 124 9.44 -0.77 -13.41
CA VAL A 124 8.07 -1.20 -13.74
C VAL A 124 8.01 -2.71 -13.96
N LEU A 125 8.90 -3.27 -14.78
CA LEU A 125 8.97 -4.72 -15.01
C LEU A 125 9.28 -5.50 -13.72
N PHE A 126 10.15 -4.98 -12.87
CA PHE A 126 10.49 -5.57 -11.59
C PHE A 126 9.26 -5.63 -10.66
N TYR A 127 8.52 -4.54 -10.52
CA TYR A 127 7.34 -4.47 -9.66
C TYR A 127 6.19 -5.33 -10.19
N ILE A 128 5.96 -5.35 -11.50
CA ILE A 128 4.96 -6.25 -12.11
C ILE A 128 5.32 -7.72 -11.82
N ARG A 129 6.59 -8.10 -11.98
CA ARG A 129 7.03 -9.48 -11.69
C ARG A 129 6.83 -9.82 -10.21
N ASN A 130 7.22 -8.91 -9.32
CA ASN A 130 7.05 -9.11 -7.88
C ASN A 130 5.58 -9.24 -7.47
N PHE A 131 4.71 -8.44 -8.11
CA PHE A 131 3.26 -8.49 -7.94
C PHE A 131 2.68 -9.85 -8.32
N VAL A 132 3.07 -10.38 -9.48
CA VAL A 132 2.64 -11.71 -9.95
C VAL A 132 3.12 -12.80 -8.99
N ASP A 133 4.41 -12.79 -8.64
CA ASP A 133 4.98 -13.76 -7.69
C ASP A 133 4.26 -13.73 -6.33
N THR A 134 3.85 -12.55 -5.88
CA THR A 134 3.12 -12.37 -4.61
C THR A 134 1.69 -12.88 -4.70
N SER A 135 0.99 -12.61 -5.82
CA SER A 135 -0.35 -13.14 -6.09
C SER A 135 -0.35 -14.67 -6.06
N GLU A 136 0.61 -15.31 -6.73
CA GLU A 136 0.73 -16.76 -6.73
C GLU A 136 1.02 -17.34 -5.34
N ARG A 137 1.82 -16.65 -4.52
CA ARG A 137 2.10 -17.08 -3.13
C ARG A 137 0.85 -17.01 -2.28
N ASN A 138 0.08 -15.94 -2.39
CA ASN A 138 -1.19 -15.79 -1.68
C ASN A 138 -2.17 -16.91 -2.10
N GLU A 139 -2.32 -17.19 -3.39
CA GLU A 139 -3.17 -18.28 -3.88
C GLU A 139 -2.74 -19.66 -3.35
N LYS A 140 -1.44 -19.95 -3.32
CA LYS A 140 -0.91 -21.20 -2.75
C LYS A 140 -1.24 -21.33 -1.26
N ASN A 141 -1.23 -20.23 -0.51
CA ASN A 141 -1.60 -20.23 0.91
C ASN A 141 -3.09 -20.52 1.11
N ILE A 142 -3.98 -20.03 0.24
CA ILE A 142 -5.42 -20.35 0.26
C ILE A 142 -5.64 -21.84 0.00
N ASN A 143 -5.01 -22.38 -1.06
CA ASN A 143 -5.23 -23.75 -1.50
C ASN A 143 -4.71 -24.80 -0.51
N ARG A 144 -3.69 -24.49 0.29
CA ARG A 144 -3.27 -25.36 1.40
C ARG A 144 -4.32 -25.43 2.51
N ASN A 145 -5.07 -24.36 2.72
CA ASN A 145 -6.08 -24.29 3.78
C ASN A 145 -7.37 -25.03 3.40
N SER A 146 -7.74 -25.02 2.11
CA SER A 146 -8.91 -25.78 1.63
C SER A 146 -8.71 -27.30 1.66
N VAL A 147 -7.45 -27.78 1.63
CA VAL A 147 -7.13 -29.20 1.75
C VAL A 147 -7.22 -29.67 3.21
N ILE A 148 -6.77 -28.87 4.18
CA ILE A 148 -6.73 -29.26 5.60
C ILE A 148 -8.12 -29.27 6.26
N ILE A 149 -9.09 -28.50 5.73
CA ILE A 149 -10.46 -28.46 6.29
C ILE A 149 -11.32 -29.66 5.84
N ASN A 150 -10.84 -30.43 4.85
CA ASN A 150 -11.58 -31.55 4.25
C ASN A 150 -11.08 -32.96 4.67
N ASP A 151 -10.15 -33.05 5.61
CA ASP A 151 -9.68 -34.30 6.23
C ASP A 151 -10.12 -34.39 7.71
#